data_AF-A0A820G9J8-F1
#
_entry.id   AF-A0A820G9J8-F1
#
_cell.length_a   1.000
_cell.length_b   1.000
_cell.length_c   1.000
_cell.angle_alpha   90.00
_cell.angle_beta   90.00
_cell.angle_gamma   90.00
#
_symmetry.space_group_name_H-M   'P 1'
#
loop_
_entity.id
_entity.type
_entity.pdbx_description
1 polymer ?
#
loop_
_entity_poly.entity_id
_entity_poly.type
_entity_poly.pdbx_seq_one_letter_code
_entity_poly.pdbx_strand_id
1 'polypeptide(L)'
;MTGKHSPSNGDNSSSTNMNVTFAKDEKNSLTPYGKLLYESQNDLRFKGEEKTGRRIGFYRILKDIGLGNFSRVKLGQHLLAKGKK
;
A
#
# COMPACT_ATOMS: atom_id res chain seq x y z
N MET A 1 -8.38 62.90 16.20
CA MET A 1 -8.18 62.23 14.91
C MET A 1 -6.82 61.54 14.91
N THR A 2 -6.77 60.24 15.18
CA THR A 2 -5.59 59.41 14.94
C THR A 2 -6.09 58.08 14.38
N GLY A 3 -5.96 57.91 13.07
CA GLY A 3 -6.41 56.73 12.33
C GLY A 3 -5.53 55.53 12.66
N LYS A 4 -6.17 54.39 12.90
CA LYS A 4 -5.52 53.08 13.04
C LYS A 4 -5.13 52.58 11.65
N HIS A 5 -3.85 52.28 11.43
CA HIS A 5 -3.40 51.48 10.29
C HIS A 5 -3.03 50.08 10.79
N SER A 6 -3.84 49.10 10.41
CA SER A 6 -3.55 47.67 10.53
C SER A 6 -2.75 47.22 9.30
N PRO A 7 -1.71 46.37 9.43
CA PRO A 7 -1.11 45.72 8.27
C PRO A 7 -1.95 44.50 7.87
N SER A 8 -2.45 44.48 6.63
CA SER A 8 -2.99 43.27 6.00
C SER A 8 -1.82 42.38 5.57
N ASN A 9 -1.56 41.31 6.30
CA ASN A 9 -0.67 40.26 5.83
C ASN A 9 -1.48 39.30 4.96
N GLY A 10 -1.13 39.32 3.67
CA GLY A 10 -1.80 38.59 2.61
C GLY A 10 -1.78 37.08 2.81
N ASP A 11 -2.89 36.49 2.38
CA ASP A 11 -3.04 35.08 2.08
C ASP A 11 -1.91 34.63 1.14
N ASN A 12 -1.21 33.56 1.51
CA ASN A 12 -0.66 32.63 0.52
C ASN A 12 -0.19 31.32 1.17
N SER A 13 -0.75 30.23 0.63
CA SER A 13 -0.20 28.87 0.53
C SER A 13 -1.07 27.76 1.14
N SER A 14 -2.37 27.77 0.85
CA SER A 14 -3.23 26.58 0.92
C SER A 14 -3.02 25.66 -0.29
N SER A 15 -1.77 25.32 -0.60
CA SER A 15 -1.42 24.62 -1.85
C SER A 15 -0.63 23.34 -1.60
N THR A 16 -1.10 22.47 -0.70
CA THR A 16 -0.43 21.17 -0.49
C THR A 16 -1.37 19.97 -0.39
N ASN A 17 -2.70 20.15 -0.43
CA ASN A 17 -3.64 19.04 -0.22
C ASN A 17 -4.39 18.53 -1.46
N MET A 18 -4.16 19.09 -2.65
CA MET A 18 -4.92 18.68 -3.85
C MET A 18 -4.32 17.48 -4.60
N ASN A 19 -3.14 16.99 -4.21
CA ASN A 19 -2.44 15.91 -4.93
C ASN A 19 -2.70 14.49 -4.40
N VAL A 20 -3.45 14.34 -3.29
CA VAL A 20 -3.72 13.03 -2.67
C VAL A 20 -5.02 12.39 -3.20
N THR A 21 -5.91 13.18 -3.80
CA THR A 21 -7.23 12.71 -4.25
C THR A 21 -7.16 12.01 -5.62
N PHE A 22 -6.44 12.57 -6.60
CA PHE A 22 -6.38 12.02 -7.97
C PHE A 22 -5.70 10.64 -8.05
N ALA A 23 -4.66 10.38 -7.25
CA ALA A 23 -3.98 9.08 -7.21
C ALA A 23 -4.79 7.98 -6.50
N LYS A 24 -5.87 8.35 -5.80
CA LYS A 24 -6.78 7.40 -5.14
C LYS A 24 -7.85 6.88 -6.11
N ASP A 25 -8.33 7.73 -7.03
CA ASP A 25 -9.38 7.38 -7.97
C ASP A 25 -8.90 6.40 -9.06
N GLU A 26 -7.67 6.54 -9.56
CA GLU A 26 -7.08 5.56 -10.49
C GLU A 26 -6.81 4.19 -9.85
N LYS A 27 -6.63 4.13 -8.53
CA LYS A 27 -6.45 2.85 -7.83
C LYS A 27 -7.74 2.05 -7.72
N ASN A 28 -8.90 2.72 -7.84
CA ASN A 28 -10.20 2.08 -7.78
C ASN A 28 -10.65 1.50 -9.14
N SER A 29 -10.02 1.91 -10.25
CA SER A 29 -10.30 1.36 -11.58
C SER A 29 -9.43 0.15 -11.96
N LEU A 30 -8.41 -0.18 -11.16
CA LEU A 30 -7.53 -1.32 -11.41
C LEU A 30 -8.25 -2.65 -11.14
N THR A 31 -7.97 -3.63 -12.00
CA THR A 31 -8.37 -5.02 -11.75
C THR A 31 -7.73 -5.52 -10.43
N PRO A 32 -8.31 -6.55 -9.77
CA PRO A 32 -7.71 -7.11 -8.55
C PRO A 32 -6.24 -7.53 -8.75
N TYR A 33 -5.91 -8.05 -9.93
CA TYR A 33 -4.53 -8.35 -10.32
C TYR A 33 -3.67 -7.09 -10.41
N GLY A 34 -4.13 -6.06 -11.13
CA GLY A 34 -3.39 -4.81 -11.30
C GLY A 34 -3.14 -4.09 -9.97
N LYS A 35 -4.14 -4.08 -9.08
CA LYS A 35 -4.01 -3.53 -7.74
C LYS A 35 -2.95 -4.28 -6.92
N LEU A 36 -2.99 -5.61 -6.93
CA LEU A 36 -2.02 -6.42 -6.20
C LEU A 36 -0.60 -6.30 -6.75
N LEU A 37 -0.47 -6.22 -8.07
CA LEU A 37 0.82 -5.99 -8.73
C LEU A 37 1.40 -4.63 -8.34
N TYR A 38 0.58 -3.57 -8.37
CA TYR A 38 0.99 -2.24 -7.90
C TYR A 38 1.41 -2.27 -6.43
N GLU A 39 0.63 -2.90 -5.54
CA GLU A 39 0.98 -3.05 -4.13
C GLU A 39 2.32 -3.78 -3.95
N SER A 40 2.58 -4.82 -4.73
CA SER A 40 3.85 -5.56 -4.64
C SER A 40 5.08 -4.71 -4.94
N GLN A 41 4.95 -3.72 -5.82
CA GLN A 41 6.05 -2.85 -6.25
C GLN A 41 6.21 -1.62 -5.33
N ASN A 42 5.11 -1.16 -4.72
CA ASN A 42 5.07 0.15 -4.07
C ASN A 42 4.84 0.09 -2.54
N ASP A 43 4.23 -0.98 -2.01
CA ASP A 43 3.94 -1.10 -0.59
C ASP A 43 5.18 -1.60 0.20
N LEU A 44 5.58 -0.82 1.21
CA LEU A 44 6.68 -1.17 2.11
C LEU A 44 6.41 -2.47 2.88
N ARG A 45 5.15 -2.80 3.16
CA ARG A 45 4.75 -4.04 3.82
C ARG A 45 5.08 -5.24 2.94
N PHE A 46 4.81 -5.16 1.64
CA PHE A 46 5.16 -6.21 0.69
C PHE A 46 6.68 -6.45 0.68
N LYS A 47 7.45 -5.37 0.54
CA LYS A 47 8.92 -5.43 0.54
C LYS A 47 9.47 -5.98 1.85
N GLY A 48 8.89 -5.60 3.00
CA GLY A 48 9.27 -6.11 4.31
C GLY A 48 8.96 -7.59 4.48
N GLU A 49 7.80 -8.06 4.02
CA GLU A 49 7.41 -9.48 4.07
C GLU A 49 8.28 -10.34 3.15
N GLU A 50 8.63 -9.84 1.96
CA GLU A 50 9.52 -10.53 1.02
C GLU A 50 10.93 -10.68 1.58
N LYS A 51 11.52 -9.59 2.10
CA LYS A 51 12.85 -9.62 2.76
C LYS A 51 12.91 -10.57 3.94
N THR A 52 11.80 -10.73 4.67
CA THR A 52 11.71 -11.63 5.83
C THR A 52 11.28 -13.05 5.47
N GLY A 53 11.08 -13.37 4.18
CA GLY A 53 10.63 -14.69 3.73
C GLY A 53 9.19 -15.04 4.10
N ARG A 54 8.39 -14.06 4.55
CA ARG A 54 6.97 -14.22 4.88
C ARG A 54 6.06 -14.11 3.65
N ARG A 55 6.63 -13.86 2.49
CA ARG A 55 5.92 -13.71 1.21
C ARG A 55 6.76 -14.24 0.07
N ILE A 56 6.08 -14.87 -0.89
CA ILE A 56 6.65 -15.28 -2.17
C ILE A 56 5.60 -14.93 -3.24
N GLY A 57 5.91 -13.94 -4.07
CA GLY A 57 4.95 -13.37 -5.03
C GLY A 57 3.63 -12.97 -4.35
N PHE A 58 2.52 -13.53 -4.84
CA PHE A 58 1.17 -13.27 -4.31
C PHE A 58 0.75 -14.20 -3.16
N TYR A 59 1.64 -15.07 -2.69
CA TYR A 59 1.40 -15.87 -1.50
C TYR A 59 1.95 -15.18 -0.25
N ARG A 60 1.10 -15.09 0.78
CA ARG A 60 1.52 -14.78 2.14
C ARG A 60 1.69 -16.07 2.93
N ILE A 61 2.86 -16.28 3.49
CA ILE A 61 3.18 -17.45 4.31
C ILE A 61 2.52 -17.29 5.69
N LEU A 62 1.82 -18.32 6.14
CA LEU A 62 1.07 -18.31 7.40
C LEU A 62 1.76 -19.12 8.49
N LYS A 63 2.07 -20.40 8.20
CA LYS A 63 2.70 -21.31 9.15
C LYS A 63 3.44 -22.44 8.45
N ASP A 64 4.34 -23.07 9.18
CA ASP A 64 5.00 -24.29 8.75
C ASP A 64 4.08 -25.48 9.04
N ILE A 65 3.95 -26.38 8.08
CA ILE A 65 3.05 -27.55 8.17
C ILE A 65 3.75 -28.88 7.97
N GLY A 66 5.03 -28.87 7.59
CA GLY A 66 5.79 -30.10 7.45
C GLY A 66 7.27 -29.84 7.23
N LEU A 67 8.10 -30.78 7.68
CA LEU A 67 9.53 -30.82 7.46
C LEU A 67 9.85 -32.18 6.81
N GLY A 68 10.49 -32.14 5.65
CA GLY A 68 11.06 -33.31 4.98
C GLY A 68 12.58 -33.25 4.98
N ASN A 69 13.24 -34.31 4.51
CA ASN A 69 14.70 -34.42 4.50
C ASN A 69 15.40 -33.26 3.78
N PHE A 70 14.77 -32.70 2.74
CA PHE A 70 15.34 -31.60 1.93
C PHE A 70 14.36 -30.45 1.69
N SER A 71 13.24 -30.40 2.42
CA SER A 71 12.19 -29.42 2.15
C SER A 71 11.45 -28.98 3.40
N ARG A 72 10.98 -27.74 3.40
CA ARG A 72 9.98 -27.25 4.35
C ARG A 72 8.67 -26.98 3.62
N VAL A 73 7.58 -27.53 4.13
CA VAL A 73 6.23 -27.30 3.61
C VAL A 73 5.59 -26.21 4.46
N LYS A 74 5.12 -25.16 3.78
CA LYS A 74 4.49 -23.99 4.43
C LYS A 74 3.09 -23.77 3.88
N LEU A 75 2.17 -23.41 4.75
CA LEU A 75 0.83 -22.97 4.38
C LEU A 75 0.91 -21.53 3.86
N GLY A 76 0.49 -21.32 2.61
CA GLY A 76 0.41 -20.00 1.99
C GLY A 76 -1.04 -19.61 1.66
N GLN A 77 -1.39 -18.34 1.85
CA GLN A 77 -2.63 -17.77 1.35
C GLN A 77 -2.37 -17.01 0.05
N HIS A 78 -3.05 -17.41 -1.03
CA HIS A 78 -3.01 -16.68 -2.30
C HIS A 78 -3.93 -15.46 -2.25
N LEU A 79 -3.37 -14.27 -2.45
CA LEU A 79 -4.11 -13.02 -2.23
C LEU A 79 -5.17 -12.74 -3.30
N LEU A 80 -4.95 -13.12 -4.56
CA LEU A 80 -5.95 -12.92 -5.62
C LEU A 80 -7.15 -13.87 -5.49
N ALA A 81 -6.94 -15.05 -4.90
CA ALA A 81 -7.99 -16.06 -4.78
C ALA A 81 -8.83 -15.90 -3.50
N LYS A 82 -8.34 -15.13 -2.52
CA LYS A 82 -9.00 -14.93 -1.22
C LYS A 82 -10.42 -14.35 -1.31
N GLY A 83 -10.72 -13.62 -2.39
CA GLY A 83 -12.02 -12.98 -2.63
C GLY A 83 -13.02 -13.83 -3.43
N LYS A 84 -12.65 -15.02 -3.90
CA LYS A 84 -13.61 -15.95 -4.53
C LYS A 84 -14.16 -16.88 -3.44
N LYS A 85 -15.31 -16.53 -2.90
CA LYS A 85 -16.17 -17.45 -2.14
C LYS A 85 -17.39 -17.77 -2.96
#